data_AF-A0A387BW04-F1
#
_entry.id   AF-A0A387BW04-F1
#
_cell.length_a   1.000
_cell.length_b   1.000
_cell.length_c   1.000
_cell.angle_alpha   90.00
_cell.angle_beta   90.00
_cell.angle_gamma   90.00
#
_symmetry.space_group_name_H-M   'P 1'
#
loop_
_entity.id
_entity.type
_entity.pdbx_description
1 polymer ?
#
loop_
_entity_poly.entity_id
_entity_poly.type
_entity_poly.pdbx_seq_one_letter_code
_entity_poly.pdbx_strand_id
1 'polypeptide(L)'
;MALMQNRLGASLLAFAVGLVLGVVGTFNHRGVIGVGATDVPWGIVVSLLGVACFLVGARLYSGSRLVTLAGAIGLLVPILVFSFEGPGGSVVIVQDTPGRVWDFVPFLIAVAVLAWPRVPARSARAESLN
;
A
#
# COMPACT_ATOMS: atom_id res chain seq x y z
N MET A 1 -6.58 -28.88 0.91
CA MET A 1 -5.71 -28.36 -0.18
C MET A 1 -6.36 -27.19 -0.93
N ALA A 2 -7.63 -27.28 -1.36
CA ALA A 2 -8.34 -26.25 -2.11
C ALA A 2 -8.45 -24.85 -1.43
N LEU A 3 -8.63 -24.79 -0.10
CA LEU A 3 -8.67 -23.53 0.65
C LEU A 3 -7.30 -22.82 0.75
N MET A 4 -6.20 -23.58 0.65
CA MET A 4 -4.83 -23.05 0.70
C MET A 4 -4.39 -22.52 -0.68
N GLN A 5 -4.86 -23.17 -1.75
CA GLN A 5 -4.67 -22.75 -3.15
C GLN A 5 -5.28 -21.36 -3.41
N ASN A 6 -6.46 -21.06 -2.84
CA ASN A 6 -7.11 -19.76 -3.00
C ASN A 6 -6.34 -18.62 -2.29
N ARG A 7 -5.67 -18.91 -1.17
CA ARG A 7 -4.88 -17.93 -0.42
C ARG A 7 -3.54 -17.62 -1.05
N LEU A 8 -2.89 -18.61 -1.66
CA LEU A 8 -1.64 -18.40 -2.38
C LEU A 8 -1.88 -17.50 -3.60
N GLY A 9 -2.88 -17.82 -4.42
CA GLY A 9 -3.26 -16.99 -5.57
C GLY A 9 -3.59 -15.55 -5.18
N ALA A 10 -4.42 -15.37 -4.14
CA ALA A 10 -4.75 -14.04 -3.64
C ALA A 10 -3.52 -13.27 -3.10
N SER A 11 -2.59 -13.97 -2.43
CA SER A 11 -1.36 -13.34 -1.92
C SER A 11 -0.42 -12.93 -3.05
N LEU A 12 -0.25 -13.77 -4.07
CA LEU A 12 0.54 -13.46 -5.26
C LEU A 12 -0.05 -12.28 -6.03
N LEU A 13 -1.38 -12.26 -6.21
CA LEU A 13 -2.06 -11.13 -6.85
C LEU A 13 -1.90 -9.85 -6.04
N ALA A 14 -2.09 -9.91 -4.71
CA ALA A 14 -1.89 -8.76 -3.85
C ALA A 14 -0.44 -8.25 -3.93
N PHE A 15 0.54 -9.14 -3.89
CA PHE A 15 1.95 -8.78 -4.08
C PHE A 15 2.17 -8.07 -5.42
N ALA A 16 1.67 -8.63 -6.53
CA ALA A 16 1.83 -8.05 -7.86
C ALA A 16 1.17 -6.67 -7.98
N VAL A 17 -0.05 -6.49 -7.44
CA VAL A 17 -0.73 -5.20 -7.41
C VAL A 17 0.04 -4.19 -6.55
N GLY A 18 0.51 -4.62 -5.38
CA GLY A 18 1.36 -3.81 -4.52
C GLY A 18 2.62 -3.34 -5.25
N LEU A 19 3.30 -4.25 -5.96
CA LEU A 19 4.49 -3.97 -6.76
C LEU A 19 4.21 -2.88 -7.79
N VAL A 20 3.13 -3.02 -8.56
CA VAL A 20 2.73 -2.01 -9.55
C VAL A 20 2.45 -0.67 -8.88
N LEU A 21 1.68 -0.65 -7.79
CA LEU A 21 1.36 0.58 -7.06
C LEU A 21 2.60 1.25 -6.47
N GLY A 22 3.57 0.48 -5.99
CA GLY A 22 4.82 0.99 -5.43
C GLY A 22 5.68 1.64 -6.50
N VAL A 23 5.79 1.01 -7.67
CA VAL A 23 6.49 1.60 -8.83
C VAL A 23 5.76 2.87 -9.29
N VAL A 24 4.46 2.78 -9.59
CA VAL A 24 3.67 3.92 -10.10
C VAL A 24 3.69 5.08 -9.11
N GLY A 25 3.49 4.80 -7.81
CA GLY A 25 3.56 5.81 -6.76
C GLY A 25 4.93 6.48 -6.67
N THR A 26 6.01 5.71 -6.83
CA THR A 26 7.37 6.25 -6.83
C THR A 26 7.63 7.21 -7.98
N PHE A 27 7.10 6.97 -9.18
CA PHE A 27 7.24 7.94 -10.27
C PHE A 27 6.23 9.09 -10.16
N ASN A 28 5.06 8.85 -9.56
CA ASN A 28 3.99 9.84 -9.46
C ASN A 28 4.11 10.80 -8.28
N HIS A 29 4.82 10.47 -7.20
CA HIS A 29 4.77 11.23 -5.94
C HIS A 29 5.21 12.70 -6.07
N ARG A 30 6.02 13.03 -7.08
CA ARG A 30 6.44 14.41 -7.40
C ARG A 30 5.51 15.15 -8.36
N GLY A 31 4.38 14.55 -8.73
CA GLY A 31 3.39 15.18 -9.60
C GLY A 31 2.89 16.50 -9.00
N VAL A 32 3.10 17.58 -9.73
CA VAL A 32 2.60 18.92 -9.41
C VAL A 32 1.69 19.37 -10.56
N ILE A 33 0.61 20.05 -10.22
CA ILE A 33 -0.21 20.79 -11.17
C ILE A 33 -0.19 22.27 -10.78
N GLY A 34 0.06 23.14 -11.76
CA GLY A 34 -0.03 24.59 -11.58
C GLY A 34 -1.49 25.03 -11.59
N VAL A 35 -1.92 25.71 -10.53
CA VAL A 35 -3.25 26.32 -10.41
C VAL A 35 -3.05 27.80 -10.13
N GLY A 36 -3.19 28.63 -11.18
CA GLY A 36 -2.89 30.07 -11.08
C GLY A 36 -1.42 30.32 -10.75
N ALA A 37 -1.16 30.96 -9.60
CA ALA A 37 0.20 31.25 -9.11
C ALA A 37 0.72 30.21 -8.09
N THR A 38 -0.02 29.14 -7.85
CA THR A 38 0.31 28.13 -6.83
C THR A 38 0.50 26.75 -7.42
N ASP A 39 1.55 26.08 -6.98
CA ASP A 39 1.85 24.69 -7.32
C ASP A 39 1.20 23.73 -6.31
N VAL A 40 0.34 22.84 -6.80
CA VAL A 40 -0.37 21.86 -5.95
C VAL A 40 0.27 20.47 -6.13
N PRO A 41 0.86 19.87 -5.08
CA PRO A 41 1.50 18.56 -5.15
C PRO A 41 0.47 17.43 -5.09
N TRP A 42 -0.29 17.25 -6.17
CA TRP A 42 -1.34 16.22 -6.23
C TRP A 42 -0.78 14.80 -6.21
N GLY A 43 0.44 14.61 -6.73
CA GLY A 43 1.06 13.31 -6.93
C GLY A 43 1.19 12.52 -5.64
N ILE A 44 1.76 13.14 -4.60
CA ILE A 44 1.93 12.51 -3.28
C ILE A 44 0.58 12.16 -2.65
N VAL A 45 -0.43 13.04 -2.78
CA VAL A 45 -1.76 12.83 -2.20
C VAL A 45 -2.42 11.61 -2.84
N VAL A 46 -2.46 11.55 -4.17
CA VAL A 46 -3.07 10.43 -4.91
C VAL A 46 -2.33 9.13 -4.66
N SER A 47 -0.98 9.16 -4.63
CA SER A 47 -0.19 7.96 -4.37
C SER A 47 -0.41 7.40 -2.97
N LEU A 48 -0.45 8.25 -1.93
CA LEU A 48 -0.71 7.82 -0.55
C LEU A 48 -2.15 7.33 -0.36
N LEU A 49 -3.13 7.98 -0.99
CA LEU A 49 -4.51 7.51 -0.99
C LEU A 49 -4.63 6.14 -1.68
N GLY A 50 -3.95 5.95 -2.82
CA GLY A 50 -3.90 4.67 -3.52
C GLY A 50 -3.34 3.55 -2.64
N VAL A 51 -2.24 3.82 -1.92
CA VAL A 51 -1.64 2.90 -0.94
C VAL A 51 -2.62 2.54 0.17
N ALA A 52 -3.24 3.55 0.81
CA ALA A 52 -4.19 3.34 1.88
C ALA A 52 -5.40 2.52 1.40
N CYS A 53 -6.01 2.92 0.28
CA CYS A 53 -7.15 2.22 -0.31
C CYS A 53 -6.81 0.77 -0.66
N PHE A 54 -5.64 0.51 -1.25
CA PHE A 54 -5.21 -0.83 -1.59
C PHE A 54 -5.01 -1.72 -0.36
N LEU A 55 -4.24 -1.27 0.64
CA LEU A 55 -3.93 -2.10 1.80
C LEU A 55 -5.16 -2.31 2.70
N VAL A 56 -5.95 -1.26 2.92
CA VAL A 56 -7.23 -1.37 3.65
C VAL A 56 -8.20 -2.26 2.88
N GLY A 57 -8.35 -2.05 1.57
CA GLY A 57 -9.19 -2.89 0.72
C GLY A 57 -8.78 -4.36 0.75
N ALA A 58 -7.49 -4.66 0.60
CA ALA A 58 -6.96 -6.02 0.69
C ALA A 58 -7.24 -6.64 2.07
N ARG A 59 -7.13 -5.85 3.14
CA ARG A 59 -7.40 -6.29 4.52
C ARG A 59 -8.86 -6.61 4.76
N LEU A 60 -9.77 -5.77 4.26
CA LEU A 60 -11.22 -5.91 4.40
C LEU A 60 -11.76 -7.04 3.51
N TYR A 61 -11.34 -7.09 2.24
CA TYR A 61 -11.83 -8.07 1.27
C TYR A 61 -11.36 -9.50 1.59
N SER A 62 -10.08 -9.69 1.89
CA SER A 62 -9.54 -11.03 2.14
C SER A 62 -9.76 -11.54 3.57
N GLY A 63 -9.97 -10.63 4.52
CA GLY A 63 -9.92 -10.93 5.97
C GLY A 63 -8.58 -11.49 6.47
N SER A 64 -7.58 -11.63 5.60
CA SER A 64 -6.34 -12.39 5.84
C SER A 64 -5.15 -11.47 6.01
N ARG A 65 -4.46 -11.59 7.14
CA ARG A 65 -3.20 -10.84 7.38
C ARG A 65 -2.11 -11.22 6.38
N LEU A 66 -2.07 -12.48 5.92
CA LEU A 66 -1.05 -12.94 4.97
C LEU A 66 -1.20 -12.30 3.58
N VAL A 67 -2.44 -12.15 3.09
CA VAL A 67 -2.70 -11.52 1.78
C VAL A 67 -2.35 -10.03 1.84
N THR A 68 -2.75 -9.34 2.91
CA THR A 68 -2.38 -7.94 3.13
C THR A 68 -0.87 -7.77 3.27
N LEU A 69 -0.19 -8.67 3.99
CA LEU A 69 1.26 -8.63 4.15
C LEU A 69 1.97 -8.81 2.81
N ALA A 70 1.53 -9.76 1.97
CA ALA A 70 2.08 -9.94 0.64
C ALA A 70 1.91 -8.67 -0.22
N GLY A 71 0.75 -8.03 -0.17
CA GLY A 71 0.52 -6.73 -0.83
C GLY A 71 1.41 -5.61 -0.30
N ALA A 72 1.59 -5.52 1.01
CA ALA A 72 2.47 -4.53 1.63
C ALA A 72 3.94 -4.76 1.25
N ILE A 73 4.40 -6.00 1.24
CA ILE A 73 5.76 -6.33 0.77
C ILE A 73 5.93 -5.94 -0.70
N GLY A 74 4.97 -6.33 -1.55
CA GLY A 74 4.98 -5.96 -2.97
C GLY A 74 5.09 -4.45 -3.16
N LEU A 75 4.34 -3.67 -2.37
CA LEU A 75 4.38 -2.21 -2.38
C LEU A 75 5.71 -1.62 -1.92
N LEU A 76 6.26 -2.13 -0.83
CA LEU A 76 7.43 -1.53 -0.16
C LEU A 76 8.77 -1.91 -0.82
N VAL A 77 8.85 -3.07 -1.47
CA VAL A 77 10.06 -3.49 -2.21
C VAL A 77 10.53 -2.47 -3.24
N PRO A 78 9.70 -1.98 -4.18
CA PRO A 78 10.14 -1.01 -5.18
C PRO A 78 10.50 0.34 -4.54
N ILE A 79 9.78 0.78 -3.50
CA ILE A 79 10.13 1.99 -2.76
C ILE A 79 11.54 1.86 -2.19
N LEU A 80 11.80 0.79 -1.43
CA LEU A 80 13.12 0.54 -0.85
C LEU A 80 14.23 0.44 -1.90
N VAL A 81 13.99 -0.30 -3.00
CA VAL A 81 14.98 -0.45 -4.08
C VAL A 81 15.29 0.91 -4.72
N PHE A 82 14.29 1.77 -4.92
CA PHE A 82 14.45 3.09 -5.54
C PHE A 82 14.89 4.20 -4.59
N SER A 83 14.93 3.96 -3.28
CA SER A 83 15.57 4.85 -2.30
C SER A 83 17.10 4.81 -2.38
N PHE A 84 17.69 3.78 -3.00
CA PHE A 84 19.14 3.65 -3.19
C PHE A 84 19.62 4.25 -4.52
N GLU A 85 20.92 4.50 -4.62
CA GLU A 85 21.57 4.88 -5.87
C GLU A 85 21.50 3.74 -6.89
N GLY A 86 20.99 4.07 -8.09
CA GLY A 86 20.95 3.15 -9.22
C GLY A 86 22.26 3.11 -10.01
N PRO A 87 22.37 2.20 -10.99
CA PRO A 87 23.47 2.19 -11.95
C PRO A 87 23.55 3.55 -12.68
N GLY A 88 24.61 4.32 -12.44
CA GLY A 88 24.77 5.68 -12.94
C GLY A 88 24.73 6.78 -11.86
N GLY A 89 24.56 6.42 -10.58
CA GLY A 89 24.62 7.35 -9.45
C GLY A 89 23.33 8.17 -9.23
N SER A 90 22.29 7.91 -10.02
CA SER A 90 20.99 8.58 -9.88
C SER A 90 20.15 7.94 -8.78
N VAL A 91 19.57 8.77 -7.91
CA VAL A 91 18.57 8.36 -6.90
C VAL A 91 17.20 8.81 -7.38
N VAL A 92 16.26 7.87 -7.51
CA VAL A 92 14.89 8.18 -7.94
C VAL A 92 14.17 8.95 -6.84
N ILE A 93 14.21 8.43 -5.61
CA ILE A 93 13.62 9.07 -4.43
C ILE A 93 14.69 9.94 -3.74
N VAL A 94 14.91 11.12 -4.29
CA VAL A 94 15.75 12.15 -3.63
C VAL A 94 15.22 12.41 -2.23
N GLN A 95 16.11 12.52 -1.24
CA GLN A 95 15.77 12.68 0.17
C GLN A 95 15.45 14.14 0.54
N ASP A 96 14.58 14.76 -0.26
CA ASP A 96 13.91 16.04 0.01
C ASP A 96 12.57 15.80 0.74
N THR A 97 11.81 16.85 1.03
CA THR A 97 10.58 16.72 1.82
C THR A 97 9.55 15.77 1.17
N PRO A 98 9.19 15.91 -0.12
CA PRO A 98 8.27 14.98 -0.77
C PRO A 98 8.79 13.53 -0.82
N GLY A 99 10.10 13.34 -1.07
CA GLY A 99 10.72 12.02 -1.10
C GLY A 99 10.66 11.33 0.27
N ARG A 100 11.01 12.03 1.35
CA ARG A 100 10.92 11.48 2.72
C ARG A 100 9.50 11.12 3.10
N VAL A 101 8.51 11.94 2.73
CA VAL A 101 7.09 11.62 2.98
C VAL A 101 6.70 10.34 2.23
N TRP A 102 7.12 10.19 0.97
CA TRP A 102 6.85 8.98 0.20
C TRP A 102 7.57 7.73 0.72
N ASP A 103 8.78 7.86 1.26
CA ASP A 103 9.51 6.71 1.81
C ASP A 103 8.89 6.20 3.12
N PHE A 104 8.53 7.11 4.04
CA PHE A 104 8.10 6.72 5.38
C PHE A 104 6.59 6.45 5.51
N VAL A 105 5.73 7.24 4.85
CA VAL A 105 4.29 7.17 5.10
C VAL A 105 3.65 5.86 4.60
N PRO A 106 3.99 5.30 3.42
CA PRO A 106 3.50 3.98 3.00
C PRO A 106 3.86 2.87 4.00
N PHE A 107 5.04 2.94 4.62
CA PHE A 107 5.44 2.00 5.67
C PHE A 107 4.54 2.13 6.90
N LEU A 108 4.28 3.36 7.37
CA LEU A 108 3.38 3.62 8.50
C LEU A 108 1.95 3.14 8.21
N ILE A 109 1.45 3.36 7.00
CA ILE A 109 0.13 2.85 6.56
C ILE A 109 0.13 1.32 6.62
N ALA A 110 1.15 0.65 6.07
CA ALA A 110 1.24 -0.80 6.08
C ALA A 110 1.25 -1.37 7.52
N VAL A 111 2.04 -0.78 8.42
CA VAL A 111 2.09 -1.16 9.82
C VAL A 111 0.71 -0.98 10.48
N ALA A 112 0.06 0.18 10.29
CA ALA A 112 -1.24 0.45 10.87
C ALA A 112 -2.31 -0.54 10.41
N VAL A 113 -2.36 -0.85 9.10
CA VAL A 113 -3.33 -1.79 8.53
C VAL A 113 -3.07 -3.23 8.99
N LEU A 114 -1.80 -3.65 9.08
CA LEU A 114 -1.44 -5.00 9.54
C LEU A 114 -1.67 -5.18 11.04
N ALA A 115 -1.39 -4.15 11.84
CA ALA A 115 -1.63 -4.13 13.28
C ALA A 115 -3.13 -4.18 13.61
N TRP A 116 -3.99 -3.70 12.72
CA TRP A 116 -5.44 -3.63 12.94
C TRP A 116 -6.05 -4.98 13.40
N PRO A 117 -6.78 -4.98 14.54
CA PRO A 117 -7.35 -6.19 15.12
C PRO A 117 -8.48 -6.76 14.26
N ARG A 118 -8.71 -8.07 14.32
CA ARG A 118 -9.89 -8.67 13.67
C ARG A 118 -11.12 -8.28 14.49
N VAL A 119 -12.04 -7.53 13.89
CA VAL A 119 -13.35 -7.28 14.50
C VAL A 119 -14.13 -8.60 14.42
N PRO A 120 -14.53 -9.21 15.54
CA PRO A 120 -15.35 -10.42 15.51
C PRO A 120 -16.65 -10.10 14.77
N ALA A 121 -16.99 -10.88 13.75
CA ALA A 121 -18.33 -10.83 13.18
C ALA A 121 -19.29 -11.10 14.34
N ARG A 122 -20.21 -10.17 14.61
CA ARG A 122 -21.23 -10.34 15.65
C ARG A 122 -21.97 -11.63 15.30
N SER A 123 -21.65 -12.71 15.99
CA SER A 123 -22.38 -13.96 15.89
C SER A 123 -23.83 -13.60 16.15
N ALA A 124 -24.71 -14.04 15.25
CA ALA A 124 -26.12 -13.80 15.33
C ALA A 124 -26.67 -14.46 16.61
N ARG A 125 -26.54 -13.77 17.74
CA ARG A 125 -27.30 -13.96 18.97
C ARG A 125 -28.74 -13.48 18.72
N ALA A 126 -29.32 -13.99 17.64
CA ALA A 126 -30.71 -13.90 17.25
C ALA A 126 -31.32 -15.31 17.16
N GLU A 127 -30.49 -16.37 17.21
CA GLU A 127 -30.94 -17.77 17.24
C GLU A 127 -31.32 -18.27 18.65
N SER A 128 -31.33 -17.39 19.67
CA SER A 128 -31.74 -17.75 21.03
C SER A 128 -32.98 -17.00 21.53
N LEU A 129 -33.70 -16.30 20.64
CA LEU A 129 -34.95 -15.61 20.94
C LEU A 129 -36.12 -16.08 20.05
N ASN A 130 -35.96 -17.21 19.36
CA ASN A 130 -36.99 -17.92 18.60
C ASN A 130 -36.74 -19.42 18.71
#